data_AF-A0A8S0GW88-F1
#
_entry.id   AF-A0A8S0GW88-F1
#
_cell.length_a   1.000
_cell.length_b   1.000
_cell.length_c   1.000
_cell.angle_alpha   90.00
_cell.angle_beta   90.00
_cell.angle_gamma   90.00
#
_symmetry.space_group_name_H-M   'P 1'
#
loop_
_entity.id
_entity.type
_entity.pdbx_description
1 polymer ?
#
loop_
_entity_poly.entity_id
_entity_poly.type
_entity_poly.pdbx_seq_one_letter_code
_entity_poly.pdbx_strand_id
1 'polypeptide(L)' 'MTVEIRPALPSDAPQILAFITELADYERARHEVIASVADIERSLFSEGPRPMA' A
#
# COMPACT_ATOMS: atom_id res chain seq x y z
N MET A 1 -6.69 -18.77 -17.07
CA MET A 1 -6.73 -17.55 -16.23
C MET A 1 -5.39 -16.86 -16.41
N THR A 2 -5.41 -15.57 -16.73
CA THR A 2 -4.20 -14.78 -16.96
C THR A 2 -4.06 -13.77 -15.83
N VAL A 3 -2.88 -13.68 -15.23
CA VAL A 3 -2.56 -12.70 -14.19
C VAL A 3 -1.76 -11.58 -14.85
N GLU A 4 -2.11 -10.34 -14.56
CA GLU A 4 -1.41 -9.14 -15.03
C GLU A 4 -0.71 -8.46 -13.85
N ILE A 5 0.57 -8.13 -14.04
CA ILE A 5 1.37 -7.38 -13.06
C ILE A 5 1.80 -6.08 -13.73
N ARG A 6 1.43 -4.96 -13.12
CA ARG A 6 1.71 -3.61 -13.60
C ARG A 6 2.19 -2.72 -12.46
N PRO A 7 2.88 -1.60 -12.73
CA PRO A 7 3.15 -0.58 -11.73
C PRO A 7 1.84 -0.09 -11.09
N ALA A 8 1.88 0.17 -9.78
CA ALA A 8 0.79 0.80 -9.07
C ALA A 8 0.69 2.29 -9.43
N LEU A 9 -0.54 2.81 -9.43
CA LEU A 9 -0.87 4.21 -9.62
C LEU A 9 -1.50 4.76 -8.33
N PRO A 10 -1.54 6.09 -8.12
CA PRO A 10 -2.18 6.68 -6.94
C PRO A 10 -3.62 6.19 -6.70
N SER A 11 -4.38 5.96 -7.78
CA SER A 11 -5.74 5.41 -7.72
C SER A 11 -5.84 4.00 -7.11
N ASP A 12 -4.73 3.26 -7.04
CA ASP A 12 -4.68 1.93 -6.43
C ASP A 12 -4.50 1.99 -4.90
N ALA A 13 -4.27 3.17 -4.31
CA ALA A 13 -4.02 3.32 -2.87
C ALA A 13 -5.10 2.69 -1.94
N PRO A 14 -6.41 2.79 -2.23
CA PRO A 14 -7.42 2.11 -1.42
C PRO A 14 -7.26 0.58 -1.43
N GLN A 15 -6.94 0.01 -2.60
CA GLN A 15 -6.74 -1.43 -2.76
C GLN A 15 -5.46 -1.91 -2.07
N ILE A 16 -4.38 -1.12 -2.16
CA ILE A 16 -3.12 -1.40 -1.47
C ILE A 16 -3.33 -1.39 0.05
N LEU A 17 -4.06 -0.40 0.59
CA LEU A 17 -4.37 -0.36 2.02
C LEU A 17 -5.21 -1.57 2.45
N ALA A 18 -6.16 -2.02 1.62
CA ALA A 18 -6.93 -3.23 1.89
C ALA A 18 -6.02 -4.46 1.99
N PHE A 19 -5.08 -4.65 1.05
CA PHE A 19 -4.13 -5.76 1.10
C PHE A 19 -3.19 -5.70 2.31
N ILE A 20 -2.68 -4.51 2.66
CA ILE A 20 -1.87 -4.32 3.89
C ILE A 20 -2.69 -4.72 5.12
N THR A 21 -3.96 -4.30 5.17
CA THR A 21 -4.86 -4.58 6.29
C THR A 21 -5.17 -6.08 6.42
N GLU A 22 -5.43 -6.75 5.30
CA GLU A 22 -5.66 -8.19 5.26
C GLU A 22 -4.40 -8.98 5.65
N LEU A 23 -3.23 -8.54 5.21
CA LEU A 23 -1.95 -9.13 5.61
C LEU A 23 -1.71 -8.96 7.12
N ALA A 24 -1.92 -7.75 7.66
CA ALA A 24 -1.74 -7.50 9.08
C ALA A 24 -2.75 -8.28 9.93
N ASP A 25 -3.97 -8.53 9.44
CA ASP A 25 -4.94 -9.39 10.11
C ASP A 25 -4.45 -10.84 10.18
N TYR A 26 -3.93 -11.37 9.07
CA TYR A 26 -3.30 -12.68 9.02
C TYR A 26 -2.11 -12.80 9.99
N GLU A 27 -1.30 -11.74 10.11
CA GLU A 27 -0.15 -11.66 11.01
C GLU A 27 -0.54 -11.37 12.48
N ARG A 28 -1.83 -11.21 12.79
CA ARG A 28 -2.36 -10.82 14.12
C ARG A 28 -1.88 -9.43 14.59
N ALA A 29 -1.49 -8.59 13.65
CA ALA A 29 -0.98 -7.23 13.85
C ALA A 29 -1.93 -6.16 13.28
N ARG A 30 -3.20 -6.47 13.00
CA ARG A 30 -4.17 -5.52 12.41
C ARG A 30 -4.21 -4.15 13.09
N HIS A 31 -4.03 -4.13 14.41
CA HIS A 31 -4.04 -2.92 15.23
C HIS A 31 -2.84 -1.99 14.99
N GLU A 32 -1.77 -2.48 14.37
CA GLU A 32 -0.61 -1.68 13.94
C GLU A 32 -0.89 -0.91 12.65
N VAL A 33 -1.96 -1.25 11.91
CA VAL A 33 -2.36 -0.53 10.69
C VAL A 33 -3.11 0.74 11.06
N ILE A 34 -2.35 1.81 11.31
CA ILE A 34 -2.87 3.15 11.62
C ILE A 34 -2.97 4.06 10.37
N ALA A 35 -2.50 3.59 9.22
CA ALA A 35 -2.45 4.35 7.98
C ALA A 35 -3.85 4.54 7.36
N SER A 36 -4.10 5.74 6.85
CA SER A 36 -5.25 6.07 6.00
C SER A 36 -4.90 5.98 4.51
N VAL A 37 -5.90 5.99 3.63
CA VAL A 37 -5.69 6.02 2.16
C VAL A 37 -4.83 7.22 1.77
N ALA A 38 -5.10 8.39 2.35
CA ALA A 38 -4.32 9.59 2.07
C ALA A 38 -2.85 9.45 2.52
N ASP A 39 -2.56 8.68 3.56
CA ASP A 39 -1.18 8.40 3.98
C ASP A 39 -0.47 7.49 2.96
N ILE A 40 -1.17 6.48 2.42
CA ILE A 40 -0.65 5.61 1.35
C ILE A 40 -0.40 6.43 0.07
N GLU A 41 -1.37 7.25 -0.35
CA GLU A 41 -1.23 8.12 -1.53
C GLU A 41 0.01 9.02 -1.42
N ARG A 42 0.19 9.67 -0.26
CA ARG A 42 1.34 10.56 -0.05
C ARG A 42 2.66 9.80 0.08
N SER A 43 2.70 8.69 0.79
CA SER A 43 3.97 7.98 1.06
C SER A 43 4.50 7.18 -0.14
N LEU A 44 3.61 6.53 -0.90
CA LEU A 44 4.02 5.71 -2.05
C LEU A 44 4.20 6.54 -3.33
N PHE A 45 3.49 7.67 -3.47
CA PHE A 45 3.41 8.39 -4.75
C PHE A 45 3.77 9.88 -4.69
N SER A 46 4.22 10.42 -3.56
CA SER A 46 4.82 11.76 -3.55
C SER A 46 6.18 11.75 -4.25
N GLU A 47 6.60 12.91 -4.79
CA GLU A 47 7.94 13.07 -5.37
C GLU A 47 9.03 13.02 -4.28
N GLY A 48 9.41 11.81 -3.83
CA GLY A 48 10.63 11.49 -3.06
C GLY A 48 10.40 10.99 -1.62
N PRO A 49 11.16 9.97 -1.14
CA PRO A 49 12.63 9.97 -1.16
C PRO A 49 13.30 8.96 -2.08
N ARG A 50 14.57 9.27 -2.35
CA ARG A 50 15.57 8.58 -3.18
C ARG A 50 15.61 7.05 -3.01
N PRO A 51 16.01 6.30 -4.06
CA PRO A 51 16.39 4.91 -3.91
C PRO A 51 17.50 4.77 -2.85
N MET A 52 17.32 3.83 -1.94
CA MET A 52 18.39 3.34 -1.08
C MET A 52 19.36 2.56 -1.99
N ALA A 53 20.49 3.19 -2.31
CA ALA A 53 21.61 2.52 -2.97
C ALA A 53 22.33 1.59 -1.98
#